data_AF-A0A9P5U0B9-F1
#
_entry.id   AF-A0A9P5U0B9-F1
#
_cell.length_a   1.000
_cell.length_b   1.000
_cell.length_c   1.000
_cell.angle_alpha   90.00
_cell.angle_beta   90.00
_cell.angle_gamma   90.00
#
_symmetry.space_group_name_H-M   'P 1'
#
loop_
_entity.id
_entity.type
_entity.pdbx_description
1 polymer ?
#
loop_
_entity_poly.entity_id
_entity_poly.type
_entity_poly.pdbx_seq_one_letter_code
_entity_poly.pdbx_strand_id
1 'polypeptide(L)'
;MSSLDSTIGALEIANVVSAYLSGIIAFQTYFYFRNFPEDKPLLKYTVRLQLQFIFILLLSALDLGHVISSSHTSYKVTVSDFGQPKLLAKFPNSIEAALLFEGLITTVVQAFFIMRVHRLSKVHKIIIYFFSLCAALRLAASVSLTVFGVQSLSLNAFVADWSWLLTSLFSLGAFVDIGISLCLCLFFYSQRGTCFAR
;
A
#
# COMPACT_ATOMS: atom_id res chain seq x y z
N MET A 1 12.27 -29.22 6.57
CA MET A 1 12.97 -28.12 7.26
C MET A 1 13.31 -26.98 6.29
N SER A 2 13.77 -27.26 5.06
CA SER A 2 14.04 -26.23 4.04
C SER A 2 12.83 -25.39 3.61
N SER A 3 11.62 -25.97 3.56
CA SER A 3 10.40 -25.25 3.18
C SER A 3 9.93 -24.26 4.25
N LEU A 4 10.02 -24.63 5.54
CA LEU A 4 9.67 -23.77 6.67
C LEU A 4 10.59 -22.56 6.77
N ASP A 5 11.90 -22.77 6.60
CA ASP A 5 12.90 -21.71 6.58
C ASP A 5 12.64 -20.71 5.43
N SER A 6 12.30 -21.21 4.23
CA SER A 6 11.98 -20.34 3.10
C SER A 6 10.72 -19.49 3.31
N THR A 7 9.68 -19.99 3.96
CA THR A 7 8.42 -19.25 4.12
C THR A 7 8.44 -18.34 5.35
N ILE A 8 8.86 -18.85 6.51
CA ILE A 8 8.92 -18.07 7.75
C ILE A 8 10.09 -17.07 7.70
N GLY A 9 11.24 -17.48 7.15
CA GLY A 9 12.38 -16.58 6.96
C GLY A 9 12.05 -15.45 5.99
N ALA A 10 11.36 -15.73 4.87
CA ALA A 10 10.90 -14.69 3.96
C ALA A 10 9.89 -13.74 4.62
N LEU A 11 8.98 -14.25 5.45
CA LEU A 11 8.01 -13.44 6.19
C LEU A 11 8.71 -12.49 7.18
N GLU A 12 9.68 -12.98 7.94
CA GLU A 12 10.47 -12.17 8.88
C GLU A 12 11.27 -11.08 8.15
N ILE A 13 11.95 -11.42 7.06
CA ILE A 13 12.67 -10.43 6.23
C ILE A 13 11.70 -9.38 5.69
N ALA A 14 10.55 -9.80 5.16
CA ALA A 14 9.52 -8.88 4.66
C ALA A 14 9.00 -7.95 5.77
N ASN A 15 8.81 -8.45 6.99
CA ASN A 15 8.37 -7.64 8.12
C ASN A 15 9.43 -6.60 8.53
N VAL A 16 10.72 -6.98 8.60
CA VAL A 16 11.82 -6.06 8.89
C VAL A 16 11.93 -4.95 7.84
N VAL A 17 11.85 -5.32 6.55
CA VAL A 17 11.88 -4.36 5.44
C VAL A 17 10.67 -3.42 5.51
N SER A 18 9.49 -3.95 5.80
CA SER A 18 8.26 -3.15 5.93
C SER A 18 8.36 -2.14 7.09
N ALA A 19 8.89 -2.56 8.25
CA ALA A 19 9.11 -1.68 9.38
C ALA A 19 10.11 -0.55 9.06
N TYR A 20 11.18 -0.86 8.33
CA TYR A 20 12.15 0.14 7.87
C TYR A 20 11.51 1.17 6.93
N LEU A 21 10.74 0.72 5.94
CA LEU A 21 10.03 1.59 5.00
C LEU A 21 8.99 2.47 5.70
N SER A 22 8.26 1.92 6.68
CA SER A 22 7.33 2.68 7.52
C SER A 22 8.05 3.78 8.31
N GLY A 23 9.25 3.51 8.82
CA GLY A 23 10.11 4.52 9.43
C GLY A 23 10.42 5.68 8.48
N ILE A 24 10.74 5.38 7.21
CA ILE A 24 10.95 6.41 6.18
C ILE A 24 9.68 7.22 5.94
N ILE A 25 8.50 6.58 5.85
CA ILE A 25 7.22 7.27 5.68
C ILE A 25 6.93 8.20 6.86
N ALA A 26 7.21 7.76 8.09
CA ALA A 26 7.08 8.59 9.29
C ALA A 26 8.01 9.81 9.24
N PHE A 27 9.27 9.64 8.81
CA PHE A 27 10.20 10.76 8.62
C PHE A 27 9.72 11.73 7.53
N GLN A 28 9.25 11.22 6.38
CA GLN A 28 8.69 12.06 5.31
C GLN A 28 7.49 12.88 5.80
N THR A 29 6.62 12.24 6.59
CA THR A 29 5.45 12.88 7.21
C THR A 29 5.88 13.97 8.18
N TYR A 30 6.87 13.71 9.04
CA TYR A 30 7.42 14.71 9.95
C TYR A 30 8.05 15.91 9.20
N PHE A 31 8.87 15.65 8.18
CA PHE A 31 9.47 16.71 7.36
C PHE A 31 8.42 17.55 6.63
N TYR A 32 7.33 16.93 6.17
CA TYR A 32 6.21 17.66 5.57
C TYR A 32 5.61 18.65 6.56
N PHE A 33 5.26 18.21 7.78
CA PHE A 33 4.70 19.10 8.80
C PHE A 33 5.66 20.21 9.24
N ARG A 34 6.97 19.93 9.22
CA ARG A 34 7.99 20.92 9.59
C ARG A 34 8.21 21.98 8.51
N ASN A 35 8.26 21.58 7.24
CA ASN A 35 8.61 22.48 6.12
C ASN A 35 7.41 23.26 5.58
N PHE A 36 6.18 22.78 5.81
CA PHE A 36 4.94 23.45 5.41
C PHE A 36 4.11 23.87 6.63
N PRO A 37 4.63 24.75 7.52
CA PRO A 37 3.93 25.18 8.73
C PRO A 37 2.73 26.09 8.45
N GLU A 38 2.58 26.60 7.22
CA GLU A 38 1.41 27.40 6.78
C GLU A 38 0.21 26.54 6.33
N ASP A 39 0.39 25.23 6.15
CA ASP A 39 -0.70 24.26 5.93
C ASP A 39 -1.48 23.93 7.23
N LYS A 40 -1.34 24.77 8.27
CA LYS A 40 -2.08 24.65 9.53
C LYS A 40 -3.59 24.81 9.27
N PRO A 41 -4.45 24.09 10.03
CA PRO A 41 -5.90 24.08 9.81
C PRO A 41 -6.63 25.41 10.05
N LEU A 42 -5.93 26.50 10.36
CA LEU A 42 -6.50 27.78 10.78
C LEU A 42 -6.71 28.81 9.67
N LEU A 43 -6.41 28.52 8.40
CA LEU A 43 -6.75 29.44 7.31
C LEU A 43 -7.68 28.80 6.27
N LYS A 44 -8.94 29.27 6.32
CA LYS A 44 -10.15 28.80 5.64
C LYS A 44 -10.15 28.87 4.11
N TYR A 45 -9.01 29.07 3.44
CA TYR A 45 -9.00 29.51 2.03
C TYR A 45 -8.43 28.54 1.00
N THR A 46 -8.08 27.31 1.37
CA THR A 46 -7.81 26.30 0.36
C THR A 46 -8.22 24.91 0.84
N VAL A 47 -9.46 24.50 0.53
CA VAL A 47 -9.99 23.13 0.71
C VAL A 47 -8.96 22.05 0.31
N ARG A 48 -8.13 22.37 -0.69
CA ARG A 48 -7.06 21.55 -1.23
C ARG A 48 -5.90 21.26 -0.27
N LEU A 49 -5.48 22.22 0.55
CA LEU A 49 -4.34 22.06 1.46
C LEU A 49 -4.76 21.24 2.70
N GLN A 50 -5.99 21.47 3.19
CA GLN A 50 -6.56 20.65 4.27
C GLN A 50 -6.78 19.19 3.85
N LEU A 51 -7.22 18.93 2.62
CA LEU A 51 -7.37 17.57 2.10
C LEU A 51 -6.04 16.81 2.06
N GLN A 52 -4.93 17.47 1.77
CA GLN A 52 -3.62 16.83 1.73
C GLN A 52 -3.06 16.54 3.14
N PHE A 53 -3.32 17.43 4.10
CA PHE A 53 -3.02 17.20 5.51
C PHE A 53 -3.77 15.96 6.07
N ILE A 54 -5.09 15.91 5.86
CA ILE A 54 -5.93 14.78 6.28
C ILE A 54 -5.47 13.49 5.61
N PHE A 55 -5.12 13.56 4.32
CA PHE A 55 -4.61 12.42 3.56
C PHE A 55 -3.32 11.85 4.16
N ILE A 56 -2.34 12.70 4.50
CA ILE A 56 -1.07 12.26 5.07
C ILE A 56 -1.27 11.62 6.45
N LEU A 57 -2.12 12.21 7.29
CA LEU A 57 -2.45 11.63 8.60
C LEU A 57 -3.17 10.28 8.47
N LEU A 58 -4.15 10.19 7.57
CA LEU A 58 -4.87 8.94 7.32
C LEU A 58 -3.91 7.86 6.83
N LEU A 59 -3.04 8.19 5.87
CA LEU A 59 -2.06 7.25 5.32
C LEU A 59 -1.09 6.77 6.40
N SER A 60 -0.59 7.69 7.23
CA SER A 60 0.31 7.34 8.35
C SER A 60 -0.38 6.47 9.39
N ALA A 61 -1.66 6.70 9.69
CA ALA A 61 -2.42 5.87 10.62
C ALA A 61 -2.66 4.45 10.05
N LEU A 62 -2.98 4.35 8.76
CA LEU A 62 -3.16 3.06 8.08
C LEU A 62 -1.84 2.27 8.04
N ASP A 63 -0.72 2.94 7.74
CA ASP A 63 0.61 2.32 7.69
C ASP A 63 1.04 1.78 9.06
N LEU A 64 0.79 2.54 10.13
CA LEU A 64 1.01 2.05 11.50
C LEU A 64 0.15 0.81 11.80
N GLY A 65 -1.13 0.82 11.41
CA GLY A 65 -2.01 -0.34 11.55
C GLY A 65 -1.50 -1.57 10.81
N HIS A 66 -1.01 -1.39 9.58
CA HIS A 66 -0.39 -2.44 8.78
C HIS A 66 0.83 -3.04 9.48
N VAL A 67 1.78 -2.21 9.91
CA VAL A 67 3.02 -2.66 10.55
C VAL A 67 2.76 -3.36 11.88
N ILE A 68 1.81 -2.86 12.69
CA ILE A 68 1.42 -3.50 13.96
C ILE A 68 0.83 -4.88 13.69
N SER A 69 -0.08 -4.99 12.71
CA SER A 69 -0.73 -6.26 12.38
C SER A 69 0.24 -7.29 11.78
N SER A 70 1.16 -6.83 10.94
CA SER A 70 2.25 -7.63 10.39
C SER A 70 3.22 -8.11 11.48
N SER A 71 3.62 -7.21 12.38
CA SER A 71 4.54 -7.56 13.48
C SER A 71 3.91 -8.54 14.47
N HIS A 72 2.63 -8.37 14.79
CA HIS A 72 1.90 -9.30 15.64
C HIS A 72 1.74 -10.68 14.98
N THR A 73 1.53 -10.71 13.66
CA THR A 73 1.57 -11.96 12.89
C THR A 73 2.92 -12.64 13.02
N SER A 74 4.00 -11.91 12.76
CA SER A 74 5.36 -12.44 12.82
C SER A 74 5.63 -13.05 14.19
N TYR A 75 5.34 -12.30 15.26
CA TYR A 75 5.49 -12.75 16.64
C TYR A 75 4.67 -14.02 16.95
N LYS A 76 3.44 -14.12 16.47
CA LYS A 76 2.63 -15.34 16.65
C LYS A 76 3.27 -16.54 15.97
N VAL A 77 3.63 -16.39 14.69
CA VAL A 77 4.19 -17.46 13.86
C VAL A 77 5.56 -17.92 14.38
N THR A 78 6.41 -17.01 14.85
CA THR A 78 7.79 -17.33 15.24
C THR A 78 7.98 -17.62 16.71
N VAL A 79 7.19 -17.03 17.61
CA VAL A 79 7.33 -17.21 19.07
C VAL A 79 6.21 -18.06 19.64
N SER A 80 4.95 -17.68 19.39
CA SER A 80 3.81 -18.29 20.09
C SER A 80 3.48 -19.70 19.58
N ASP A 81 3.49 -19.87 18.25
CA ASP A 81 3.12 -21.11 17.58
C ASP A 81 4.35 -21.94 17.17
N PHE A 82 5.52 -21.61 17.72
CA PHE A 82 6.79 -22.26 17.40
C PHE A 82 6.73 -23.77 17.68
N GLY A 83 7.07 -24.58 16.68
CA GLY A 83 7.07 -26.04 16.79
C GLY A 83 5.69 -26.71 16.69
N GLN A 84 4.61 -25.96 16.43
CA GLN A 84 3.25 -26.51 16.28
C GLN A 84 2.72 -26.39 14.84
N PRO A 85 3.04 -27.33 13.93
CA PRO A 85 2.68 -27.25 12.51
C PRO A 85 1.17 -27.19 12.24
N LYS A 86 0.32 -27.65 13.18
CA LYS A 86 -1.14 -27.56 13.07
C LYS A 86 -1.67 -26.14 13.31
N LEU A 87 -1.00 -25.34 14.13
CA LEU A 87 -1.36 -23.93 14.37
C LEU A 87 -0.83 -23.03 13.25
N LEU A 88 0.34 -23.34 12.70
CA LEU A 88 0.92 -22.71 11.51
C LEU A 88 0.06 -22.89 10.24
N ALA A 89 -0.81 -23.89 10.21
CA ALA A 89 -1.73 -24.12 9.10
C ALA A 89 -2.98 -23.22 9.15
N LYS A 90 -3.25 -22.56 10.28
CA LYS A 90 -4.43 -21.70 10.48
C LYS A 90 -4.07 -20.25 10.19
N PHE A 91 -4.95 -19.53 9.50
CA PHE A 91 -4.81 -18.09 9.30
C PHE A 91 -4.82 -17.37 10.65
N PRO A 92 -3.75 -16.66 11.04
CA PRO A 92 -3.86 -15.71 12.14
C PRO A 92 -4.69 -14.51 11.65
N ASN A 93 -5.74 -14.16 12.38
CA ASN A 93 -6.63 -13.02 12.06
C ASN A 93 -5.87 -11.69 11.80
N SER A 94 -4.64 -11.57 12.30
CA SER A 94 -3.78 -10.40 12.08
C SER A 94 -3.23 -10.29 10.65
N ILE A 95 -3.07 -11.40 9.91
CA ILE A 95 -2.69 -11.34 8.49
C ILE A 95 -3.81 -10.73 7.66
N GLU A 96 -5.05 -11.12 7.92
CA GLU A 96 -6.22 -10.63 7.18
C GLU A 96 -6.39 -9.12 7.37
N ALA A 97 -6.19 -8.65 8.61
CA ALA A 97 -6.16 -7.22 8.91
C ALA A 97 -5.00 -6.51 8.20
N ALA A 98 -3.80 -7.11 8.15
CA ALA A 98 -2.67 -6.55 7.41
C ALA A 98 -2.99 -6.43 5.90
N LEU A 99 -3.54 -7.47 5.28
CA LEU A 99 -3.95 -7.45 3.87
C LEU A 99 -4.99 -6.37 3.58
N LEU A 100 -5.93 -6.16 4.51
CA LEU A 100 -6.93 -5.10 4.38
C LEU A 100 -6.28 -3.71 4.46
N PHE A 101 -5.37 -3.48 5.42
CA PHE A 101 -4.64 -2.22 5.51
C PHE A 101 -3.79 -1.97 4.26
N GLU A 102 -3.10 -2.98 3.75
CA GLU A 102 -2.30 -2.90 2.52
C GLU A 102 -3.17 -2.47 1.31
N GLY A 103 -4.34 -3.10 1.14
CA GLY A 103 -5.29 -2.75 0.08
C GLY A 103 -5.80 -1.31 0.18
N LEU A 104 -6.09 -0.84 1.39
CA LEU A 104 -6.53 0.54 1.63
C LEU A 104 -5.40 1.53 1.35
N ILE A 105 -4.20 1.28 1.88
CA ILE A 105 -3.01 2.14 1.67
C ILE A 105 -2.74 2.28 0.18
N THR A 106 -2.65 1.16 -0.54
CA THR A 106 -2.32 1.16 -1.97
C THR A 106 -3.37 1.88 -2.80
N THR A 107 -4.66 1.66 -2.52
CA THR A 107 -5.75 2.35 -3.23
C THR A 107 -5.72 3.86 -2.99
N VAL A 108 -5.51 4.27 -1.74
CA VAL A 108 -5.42 5.68 -1.33
C VAL A 108 -4.22 6.36 -2.02
N VAL A 109 -3.06 5.71 -2.05
CA VAL A 109 -1.84 6.20 -2.72
C VAL A 109 -2.04 6.32 -4.23
N GLN A 110 -2.62 5.29 -4.87
CA GLN A 110 -2.90 5.32 -6.31
C GLN A 110 -3.89 6.43 -6.67
N ALA A 111 -4.98 6.58 -5.91
CA ALA A 111 -5.94 7.67 -6.11
C ALA A 111 -5.25 9.05 -6.02
N PHE A 112 -4.36 9.25 -5.04
CA PHE A 112 -3.59 10.48 -4.90
C PHE A 112 -2.71 10.75 -6.12
N PHE A 113 -1.94 9.76 -6.59
CA PHE A 113 -1.09 9.97 -7.75
C PHE A 113 -1.88 10.16 -9.05
N ILE A 114 -3.01 9.46 -9.23
CA ILE A 114 -3.92 9.66 -10.37
C ILE A 114 -4.43 11.11 -10.37
N MET A 115 -4.85 11.63 -9.21
CA MET A 115 -5.26 13.03 -9.07
C MET A 115 -4.12 14.01 -9.42
N ARG A 116 -2.88 13.69 -9.03
CA ARG A 116 -1.71 14.51 -9.38
C ARG A 116 -1.43 14.47 -10.88
N VAL A 117 -1.50 13.30 -11.52
CA VAL A 117 -1.35 13.18 -12.97
C VAL A 117 -2.42 13.97 -13.69
N HIS A 118 -3.69 13.87 -13.27
CA HIS A 118 -4.79 14.64 -13.87
C HIS A 118 -4.57 16.15 -13.83
N ARG A 119 -4.03 16.65 -12.72
CA ARG A 119 -3.84 18.08 -12.49
C ARG A 119 -2.59 18.63 -13.17
N LEU A 120 -1.48 17.89 -13.08
CA LEU A 120 -0.18 18.34 -13.55
C LEU A 120 -0.03 18.09 -15.05
N SER A 121 -0.44 16.91 -15.50
CA SER A 121 -0.21 16.48 -16.87
C SER A 121 -1.45 16.72 -17.74
N LYS A 122 -1.27 17.26 -18.95
CA LYS A 122 -2.34 17.37 -19.97
C LYS A 122 -2.68 16.00 -20.61
N VAL A 123 -2.57 14.93 -19.83
CA VAL A 123 -2.82 13.56 -20.26
C VAL A 123 -4.29 13.38 -20.58
N HIS A 124 -4.58 12.64 -21.66
CA HIS A 124 -5.95 12.35 -22.06
C HIS A 124 -6.74 11.70 -20.93
N LYS A 125 -7.98 12.17 -20.71
CA LYS A 125 -8.86 11.69 -19.64
C LYS A 125 -9.05 10.17 -19.65
N ILE A 126 -8.96 9.53 -20.81
CA ILE A 126 -9.04 8.07 -20.98
C ILE A 126 -8.01 7.34 -20.11
N ILE A 127 -6.76 7.80 -20.06
CA ILE A 127 -5.69 7.17 -19.28
C ILE A 127 -5.99 7.27 -17.77
N ILE A 128 -6.60 8.37 -17.36
CA ILE A 128 -6.97 8.63 -15.96
C ILE A 128 -8.13 7.73 -15.54
N TYR A 129 -9.15 7.59 -16.40
CA TYR A 129 -10.25 6.67 -16.16
C TYR A 129 -9.77 5.22 -16.13
N PHE A 130 -8.84 4.85 -17.01
CA PHE A 130 -8.22 3.53 -17.02
C PHE A 130 -7.49 3.21 -15.70
N PHE A 131 -6.58 4.08 -15.24
CA PHE A 131 -5.91 3.85 -13.96
C PHE A 131 -6.86 3.89 -12.75
N SER A 132 -7.89 4.73 -12.80
CA SER A 132 -8.93 4.76 -11.75
C SER A 132 -9.72 3.44 -11.70
N LEU A 133 -10.03 2.86 -12.87
CA LEU A 133 -10.68 1.55 -12.96
C LEU A 133 -9.77 0.44 -12.42
N CYS A 134 -8.48 0.45 -12.77
CA CYS A 134 -7.51 -0.51 -12.23
C CYS A 134 -7.39 -0.43 -10.71
N ALA A 135 -7.36 0.78 -10.15
CA ALA A 135 -7.34 0.98 -8.70
C ALA A 135 -8.62 0.46 -8.02
N ALA A 136 -9.79 0.68 -8.63
CA ALA A 136 -11.06 0.15 -8.12
C ALA A 136 -11.13 -1.38 -8.17
N LEU A 137 -10.66 -1.99 -9.26
CA LEU A 137 -10.56 -3.44 -9.40
C LEU A 137 -9.60 -4.04 -8.37
N ARG A 138 -8.49 -3.36 -8.10
CA ARG A 138 -7.52 -3.77 -7.07
C ARG A 138 -8.14 -3.72 -5.67
N LEU A 139 -8.88 -2.67 -5.33
CA LEU A 139 -9.58 -2.58 -4.06
C LEU A 139 -10.61 -3.71 -3.91
N ALA A 140 -11.38 -3.98 -4.95
CA ALA A 140 -12.33 -5.09 -4.95
C ALA A 140 -11.62 -6.44 -4.73
N ALA A 141 -10.52 -6.69 -5.44
CA ALA A 141 -9.72 -7.90 -5.27
C ALA A 141 -9.12 -8.02 -3.86
N SER A 142 -8.66 -6.92 -3.26
CA SER A 142 -8.16 -6.89 -1.88
C SER A 142 -9.25 -7.25 -0.88
N VAL A 143 -10.43 -6.63 -0.99
CA VAL A 143 -11.57 -6.94 -0.11
C VAL A 143 -12.00 -8.38 -0.28
N SER A 144 -12.08 -8.89 -1.52
CA SER A 144 -12.39 -10.31 -1.78
C SER A 144 -11.36 -11.23 -1.14
N LEU A 145 -10.06 -10.95 -1.25
CA LEU A 145 -9.00 -11.75 -0.61
C LEU A 145 -9.12 -11.73 0.92
N THR A 146 -9.43 -10.59 1.53
CA THR A 146 -9.67 -10.53 2.99
C THR A 146 -10.87 -11.39 3.39
N VAL A 147 -11.98 -11.32 2.65
CA VAL A 147 -13.18 -12.12 2.93
C VAL A 147 -12.91 -13.62 2.77
N PHE A 148 -12.23 -14.02 1.69
CA PHE A 148 -11.86 -15.42 1.48
C PHE A 148 -10.81 -15.90 2.48
N GLY A 149 -9.92 -15.03 2.95
CA GLY A 149 -9.00 -15.31 4.05
C GLY A 149 -9.75 -15.69 5.33
N VAL A 150 -10.69 -14.83 5.75
CA VAL A 150 -11.52 -15.05 6.95
C VAL A 150 -12.33 -16.36 6.87
N GLN A 151 -12.83 -16.71 5.67
CA GLN A 151 -13.61 -17.93 5.46
C GLN A 151 -12.76 -19.20 5.36
N SER A 152 -11.45 -19.07 5.11
CA SER A 152 -10.56 -20.19 4.89
C SER A 152 -10.06 -20.78 6.21
N LEU A 153 -10.39 -22.05 6.46
CA LEU A 153 -9.93 -22.78 7.64
C LEU A 153 -8.43 -23.11 7.62
N SER A 154 -7.79 -23.10 6.44
CA SER A 154 -6.37 -23.41 6.29
C SER A 154 -5.66 -22.56 5.24
N LEU A 155 -4.40 -22.19 5.55
CA LEU A 155 -3.52 -21.43 4.65
C LEU A 155 -3.25 -22.17 3.34
N ASN A 156 -3.08 -23.49 3.37
CA ASN A 156 -2.81 -24.28 2.17
C ASN A 156 -4.00 -24.30 1.21
N ALA A 157 -5.24 -24.41 1.72
CA ALA A 157 -6.43 -24.32 0.89
C ALA A 157 -6.58 -22.91 0.27
N PHE A 158 -6.35 -21.86 1.07
CA PHE A 158 -6.38 -20.49 0.57
C PHE A 158 -5.38 -20.24 -0.55
N VAL A 159 -4.13 -20.69 -0.38
CA VAL A 159 -3.08 -20.52 -1.40
C VAL A 159 -3.40 -21.37 -2.64
N ALA A 160 -3.90 -22.58 -2.47
CA ALA A 160 -4.28 -23.42 -3.60
C ALA A 160 -5.41 -22.79 -4.44
N ASP A 161 -6.42 -22.24 -3.79
CA ASP A 161 -7.63 -21.74 -4.47
C ASP A 161 -7.50 -20.28 -4.95
N TRP A 162 -6.72 -19.45 -4.23
CA TRP A 162 -6.70 -18.00 -4.41
C TRP A 162 -5.32 -17.40 -4.72
N SER A 163 -4.27 -18.22 -4.91
CA SER A 163 -2.93 -17.72 -5.31
C SER A 163 -2.95 -16.90 -6.59
N TRP A 164 -3.79 -17.27 -7.56
CA TRP A 164 -3.95 -16.54 -8.82
C TRP A 164 -4.48 -15.12 -8.58
N LEU A 165 -5.42 -14.95 -7.64
CA LEU A 165 -6.02 -13.66 -7.30
C LEU A 165 -5.01 -12.77 -6.57
N LEU A 166 -4.26 -13.35 -5.63
CA LEU A 166 -3.17 -12.68 -4.92
C LEU A 166 -2.08 -12.18 -5.89
N THR A 167 -1.63 -13.06 -6.81
CA THR A 167 -0.60 -12.72 -7.80
C THR A 167 -1.09 -11.66 -8.78
N SER A 168 -2.34 -11.75 -9.21
CA SER A 168 -2.96 -10.77 -10.11
C SER A 168 -3.10 -9.40 -9.44
N LEU A 169 -3.45 -9.37 -8.15
CA LEU A 169 -3.55 -8.15 -7.36
C LEU A 169 -2.20 -7.42 -7.29
N PHE A 170 -1.13 -8.12 -6.92
CA PHE A 170 0.21 -7.52 -6.85
C PHE A 170 0.72 -7.08 -8.23
N SER A 171 0.49 -7.90 -9.25
CA SER A 171 0.92 -7.60 -10.63
C SER A 171 0.21 -6.36 -11.19
N LEU A 172 -1.11 -6.27 -11.01
CA LEU A 172 -1.90 -5.10 -11.40
C LEU A 172 -1.45 -3.86 -10.63
N GLY A 173 -1.15 -4.01 -9.34
CA GLY A 173 -0.60 -2.96 -8.50
C GLY A 173 0.70 -2.38 -9.06
N ALA A 174 1.68 -3.23 -9.30
CA ALA A 174 2.96 -2.84 -9.88
C ALA A 174 2.80 -2.17 -11.25
N PHE A 175 1.92 -2.70 -12.10
CA PHE A 175 1.62 -2.11 -13.40
C PHE A 175 1.08 -0.68 -13.30
N VAL A 176 0.12 -0.44 -12.40
CA VAL A 176 -0.44 0.90 -12.17
C VAL A 176 0.63 1.86 -11.64
N ASP A 177 1.44 1.42 -10.67
CA ASP A 177 2.46 2.28 -10.04
C ASP A 177 3.57 2.67 -11.04
N ILE A 178 4.00 1.72 -11.88
CA ILE A 178 4.97 1.98 -12.97
C ILE A 178 4.35 2.92 -14.00
N GLY A 179 3.11 2.67 -14.43
CA GLY A 179 2.42 3.50 -15.44
C GLY A 179 2.26 4.95 -15.00
N ILE A 180 1.80 5.16 -13.76
CA ILE A 180 1.67 6.49 -13.15
C ILE A 180 3.04 7.17 -13.02
N SER A 181 4.05 6.44 -12.55
CA SER A 181 5.41 6.98 -12.39
C SER A 181 5.99 7.42 -13.73
N LEU A 182 5.82 6.62 -14.79
CA LEU A 182 6.23 6.97 -16.15
C LEU A 182 5.51 8.23 -16.66
N CYS A 183 4.19 8.34 -16.44
CA CYS A 183 3.44 9.55 -16.80
C CYS A 183 4.00 10.81 -16.12
N LEU A 184 4.34 10.72 -14.83
CA LEU A 184 4.93 11.84 -14.08
C LEU A 184 6.36 12.17 -14.54
N CYS A 185 7.20 11.15 -14.75
CA CYS A 185 8.57 11.34 -15.21
C CYS A 185 8.63 11.99 -16.61
N LEU A 186 7.81 11.51 -17.56
CA LEU A 186 7.73 12.10 -18.90
C LEU A 186 7.23 13.54 -18.86
N PHE A 187 6.23 13.82 -18.01
CA PHE A 187 5.75 15.18 -17.79
C PHE A 187 6.86 16.11 -17.28
N PHE A 188 7.57 15.73 -16.21
CA PHE A 188 8.66 16.55 -15.68
C PHE A 188 9.83 16.70 -16.65
N TYR A 189 10.13 15.65 -17.43
CA TYR A 189 11.14 15.73 -18.49
C TYR A 189 10.75 16.76 -19.55
N SER A 190 9.49 16.78 -19.99
CA SER A 190 9.01 17.76 -20.97
C SER A 190 9.07 19.21 -20.46
N GLN A 191 8.85 19.42 -19.15
CA GLN A 191 8.92 20.76 -18.55
C GLN A 191 10.35 21.24 -18.28
N ARG A 192 11.32 20.32 -18.28
CA ARG A 192 12.73 20.65 -18.03
C ARG A 192 13.28 21.61 -19.09
N GLY A 193 12.90 21.42 -20.36
CA GLY A 193 13.32 22.32 -21.45
C GLY A 193 12.73 23.73 -21.36
N THR A 194 11.52 23.88 -20.82
CA THR A 194 10.87 25.20 -20.66
C THR A 194 11.34 25.98 -19.43
N CYS A 195 11.83 25.30 -18.38
CA CYS A 195 12.27 25.98 -17.15
C CYS A 195 13.68 26.58 -17.24
N PHE A 196 14.54 26.07 -18.13
CA PHE A 196 15.88 26.64 -18.40
C PHE A 196 15.86 27.73 -19.49
N ALA A 197 14.71 27.98 -20.12
CA ALA A 197 14.55 29.01 -21.14
C ALA A 197 14.05 30.36 -20.58
N ARG A 198 14.02 30.52 -19.26
CA ARG A 198 13.55 31.72 -18.54
C ARG A 198 14.57 32.12 -17.49
#